data_AF-A0A1F6DB77-F1
#
_entry.id   AF-A0A1F6DB77-F1
#
_cell.length_a   1.000
_cell.length_b   1.000
_cell.length_c   1.000
_cell.angle_alpha   90.00
_cell.angle_beta   90.00
_cell.angle_gamma   90.00
#
_symmetry.space_group_name_H-M   'P 1'
#
loop_
_entity.id
_entity.type
_entity.pdbx_description
1 polymer ?
#
loop_
_entity_poly.entity_id
_entity_poly.type
_entity_poly.pdbx_seq_one_letter_code
_entity_poly.pdbx_strand_id
1 'polypeptide(L)'
;MTTIQVRVDEKTKTRAKKVFHKMGLDISSGIKLYLARVVQDETVPFTIRTENGYTPEQERQMIRETEYAEKHGKRYTSVKKLMRDVLK
;
A
#
# COMPACT_ATOMS: atom_id res chain seq x y z
N MET A 1 13.97 -11.74 28.51
CA MET A 1 13.55 -12.07 27.13
C MET A 1 12.03 -12.02 27.11
N THR A 2 11.43 -11.32 26.14
CA THR A 2 9.97 -11.19 26.03
C THR A 2 9.51 -11.97 24.81
N THR A 3 8.38 -12.67 24.94
CA THR A 3 7.84 -13.53 23.89
C THR A 3 6.67 -12.84 23.20
N ILE A 4 6.63 -12.93 21.87
CA ILE A 4 5.50 -12.47 21.05
C ILE A 4 4.81 -13.71 20.47
N GLN A 5 3.51 -13.83 20.70
CA GLN A 5 2.68 -14.88 20.11
C GLN A 5 1.81 -14.28 19.00
N VAL A 6 2.00 -14.76 17.76
CA VAL A 6 1.25 -14.28 16.58
C VAL A 6 0.45 -15.44 16.00
N ARG A 7 -0.85 -15.22 15.81
CA ARG A 7 -1.72 -16.16 15.09
C ARG A 7 -1.57 -15.93 13.58
N VAL A 8 -1.31 -17.00 12.85
CA VAL A 8 -1.16 -16.99 11.39
C VAL A 8 -1.64 -18.34 10.86
N ASP A 9 -2.20 -18.35 9.65
CA ASP A 9 -2.59 -19.59 9.01
C ASP A 9 -1.37 -20.46 8.64
N GLU A 10 -1.58 -21.77 8.57
CA GLU A 10 -0.51 -22.75 8.35
C GLU A 10 0.15 -22.58 6.97
N LYS A 11 -0.62 -22.20 5.94
CA LYS A 11 -0.11 -22.05 4.57
C LYS A 11 0.88 -20.87 4.52
N THR A 12 0.52 -19.74 5.12
CA THR A 12 1.36 -18.55 5.22
C THR A 12 2.62 -18.84 6.03
N LYS A 13 2.50 -19.48 7.20
CA LYS A 13 3.66 -19.87 8.03
C LYS A 13 4.65 -20.75 7.26
N THR A 14 4.14 -21.74 6.54
CA THR A 14 4.96 -22.68 5.77
C THR A 14 5.67 -21.98 4.60
N ARG A 15 4.98 -21.09 3.89
CA ARG A 15 5.57 -20.29 2.80
C ARG A 15 6.64 -19.34 3.33
N ALA A 16 6.34 -18.60 4.39
CA ALA A 16 7.28 -17.68 5.04
C ALA A 16 8.56 -18.42 5.48
N LYS A 17 8.42 -19.61 6.10
CA LYS A 17 9.57 -20.44 6.49
C LYS A 17 10.49 -20.76 5.31
N LYS A 18 9.91 -21.16 4.16
CA LYS A 18 10.69 -21.48 2.95
C LYS A 18 11.43 -20.25 2.40
N VAL A 19 10.78 -19.09 2.40
CA VAL A 19 11.39 -17.85 1.91
C VAL A 19 12.55 -17.41 2.82
N PHE A 20 12.33 -17.34 4.13
CA PHE A 20 13.40 -16.97 5.07
C PHE A 20 14.56 -17.97 5.05
N HIS A 21 14.28 -19.27 4.93
CA HIS A 21 15.33 -20.28 4.88
C HIS A 21 16.23 -20.14 3.64
N LYS A 22 15.67 -19.75 2.49
CA LYS A 22 16.47 -19.41 1.29
C LYS A 22 17.41 -18.23 1.52
N MET A 23 17.09 -17.36 2.48
CA MET A 23 17.92 -16.22 2.89
C MET A 23 18.84 -16.56 4.07
N GLY A 24 18.89 -17.81 4.53
CA GLY A 24 19.68 -18.22 5.70
C GLY A 24 19.08 -17.79 7.04
N LEU A 25 17.79 -17.47 7.09
CA LEU A 25 17.10 -16.96 8.27
C LEU A 25 15.99 -17.91 8.74
N ASP A 26 15.75 -17.93 10.05
CA ASP A 26 14.52 -18.47 10.62
C ASP A 26 13.42 -17.39 10.72
N ILE A 27 12.17 -17.81 10.97
CA ILE A 27 11.03 -16.88 11.08
C ILE A 27 11.25 -15.85 12.19
N SER A 28 11.73 -16.26 13.37
CA SER A 28 11.96 -15.36 14.50
C SER A 28 13.03 -14.33 14.17
N SER A 29 14.07 -14.71 13.43
CA SER A 29 15.08 -13.79 12.90
C SER A 29 14.48 -12.78 11.91
N GLY A 30 13.60 -13.22 11.01
CA GLY A 30 12.85 -12.33 10.12
C GLY A 30 11.96 -11.34 10.87
N ILE A 31 11.21 -11.79 11.88
CA ILE A 31 10.35 -10.92 12.70
C ILE A 31 11.18 -9.92 13.51
N LYS A 32 12.33 -10.33 14.07
CA LYS A 32 13.24 -9.40 14.76
C LYS A 32 13.73 -8.29 13.82
N LEU A 33 14.11 -8.63 12.58
CA LEU A 33 14.53 -7.63 11.60
C LEU A 33 13.40 -6.65 11.25
N TYR A 34 12.17 -7.16 11.06
CA TYR A 34 11.00 -6.31 10.84
C TYR A 34 10.79 -5.31 11.99
N LEU A 35 10.77 -5.79 13.23
CA LEU A 35 10.58 -4.94 14.41
C LEU A 35 11.71 -3.92 14.57
N ALA A 36 12.96 -4.32 14.33
CA ALA A 36 14.10 -3.42 14.34
C ALA A 36 13.95 -2.29 13.31
N ARG A 37 13.45 -2.61 12.11
CA ARG A 37 13.21 -1.60 11.07
C ARG A 37 12.08 -0.64 11.45
N VAL A 38 11.00 -1.15 12.04
CA VAL A 38 9.89 -0.32 12.54
C VAL A 38 10.37 0.66 13.61
N VAL A 39 11.19 0.20 14.55
CA VAL A 39 11.75 1.06 15.61
C VAL A 39 12.73 2.08 15.02
N GLN A 40 13.54 1.69 14.04
CA GLN A 40 14.53 2.57 13.43
C GLN A 40 13.90 3.71 12.63
N ASP A 41 12.89 3.41 11.81
CA ASP A 41 12.30 4.39 10.89
C ASP A 41 11.01 5.02 11.46
N GLU A 42 10.59 4.61 12.66
CA GLU A 42 9.32 5.00 13.30
C GLU A 42 8.09 4.82 12.39
N THR A 43 8.17 3.87 11.45
CA THR A 43 7.14 3.63 10.44
C THR A 43 7.09 2.17 10.01
N VAL A 44 5.99 1.78 9.39
CA VAL A 44 5.85 0.44 8.81
C VAL A 44 6.75 0.32 7.57
N PRO A 45 7.63 -0.69 7.48
CA PRO A 45 8.67 -0.78 6.44
C PRO A 45 8.13 -1.34 5.11
N PHE A 46 6.91 -0.96 4.75
CA PHE A 46 6.31 -1.22 3.45
C PHE A 46 5.23 -0.17 3.18
N THR A 47 5.05 0.19 1.91
CA THR A 47 3.99 1.12 1.52
C THR A 47 2.63 0.44 1.67
N ILE A 48 1.77 1.00 2.52
CA ILE A 48 0.37 0.59 2.59
C ILE A 48 -0.33 1.12 1.34
N ARG A 49 -0.89 0.20 0.55
CA ARG A 49 -1.61 0.52 -0.68
C ARG A 49 -3.08 0.09 -0.54
N THR A 50 -3.96 0.84 -1.20
CA THR A 50 -5.37 0.50 -1.37
C THR A 50 -5.49 -0.60 -2.43
N GLU A 51 -6.69 -1.16 -2.62
CA GLU A 51 -6.94 -2.17 -3.66
C GLU A 51 -6.56 -1.66 -5.06
N ASN A 52 -6.66 -0.35 -5.26
CA ASN A 52 -6.32 0.34 -6.51
C ASN A 52 -4.82 0.67 -6.64
N GLY A 53 -3.98 0.25 -5.69
CA GLY A 53 -2.54 0.43 -5.72
C GLY A 53 -2.05 1.82 -5.26
N TYR A 54 -2.95 2.72 -4.88
CA TYR A 54 -2.62 4.05 -4.38
C TYR A 54 -2.31 4.03 -2.89
N THR A 55 -1.63 5.06 -2.40
CA THR A 55 -1.65 5.30 -0.95
C THR A 55 -3.07 5.72 -0.53
N PRO A 56 -3.49 5.44 0.72
CA PRO A 56 -4.79 5.89 1.21
C PRO A 56 -5.01 7.40 1.07
N GLU A 57 -3.95 8.20 1.18
CA GLU A 57 -4.00 9.65 0.99
C GLU A 57 -4.28 10.04 -0.46
N GLN A 58 -3.57 9.43 -1.41
CA GLN A 58 -3.79 9.65 -2.84
C GLN A 58 -5.22 9.27 -3.24
N GLU A 59 -5.72 8.13 -2.77
CA GLU A 59 -7.10 7.70 -3.07
C GLU A 59 -8.13 8.69 -2.50
N ARG A 60 -7.94 9.14 -1.25
CA ARG A 60 -8.80 10.19 -0.66
C ARG A 60 -8.74 11.50 -1.45
N GLN A 61 -7.56 11.89 -1.92
CA GLN A 61 -7.39 13.09 -2.74
C GLN A 61 -8.14 12.96 -4.08
N MET A 62 -7.99 11.84 -4.78
CA MET A 62 -8.69 11.59 -6.05
C MET A 62 -10.21 11.59 -5.88
N ILE A 63 -10.73 10.98 -4.81
CA ILE A 63 -12.16 11.02 -4.49
C ILE A 63 -12.61 12.47 -4.30
N ARG A 64 -11.88 13.26 -3.51
CA ARG A 64 -12.20 14.67 -3.25
C ARG A 64 -12.16 15.52 -4.52
N GLU A 65 -11.15 15.33 -5.36
CA GLU A 65 -11.02 16.04 -6.64
C GLU A 65 -12.14 15.67 -7.60
N THR A 66 -12.53 14.39 -7.63
CA THR A 66 -13.67 13.90 -8.43
C THR A 66 -14.98 14.52 -7.96
N GLU A 67 -15.26 14.50 -6.66
CA GLU A 67 -16.46 15.13 -6.08
C GLU A 67 -16.52 16.64 -6.35
N TYR A 68 -15.36 17.32 -6.29
CA TYR A 68 -15.27 18.73 -6.62
C TYR A 68 -15.53 18.97 -8.11
N ALA A 69 -14.92 18.19 -9.00
CA ALA A 69 -15.10 18.28 -10.44
C ALA A 69 -16.53 17.92 -10.88
N GLU A 70 -17.22 17.03 -10.20
CA GLU A 70 -18.63 16.76 -10.47
C GLU A 70 -19.52 17.98 -10.21
N LYS A 71 -19.21 18.74 -9.16
CA LYS A 71 -19.96 19.93 -8.72
C LYS A 71 -19.55 21.20 -9.48
N HIS A 72 -18.27 21.38 -9.79
CA HIS A 72 -17.71 22.63 -10.32
C HIS A 72 -16.93 22.47 -11.64
N GLY A 73 -16.75 21.24 -12.11
CA GLY A 73 -15.95 20.95 -13.29
C GLY A 73 -16.61 21.39 -14.59
N LYS A 74 -15.78 21.77 -15.56
CA LYS A 74 -16.23 22.12 -16.90
C LYS A 74 -16.85 20.89 -17.57
N ARG A 75 -18.10 21.03 -18.01
CA ARG A 75 -18.79 20.01 -18.81
C ARG A 75 -18.61 20.33 -20.29
N TYR A 76 -18.36 19.29 -21.08
CA TYR A 76 -18.24 19.40 -22.53
C TYR A 76 -19.39 18.66 -23.19
N THR A 77 -19.99 19.28 -24.21
CA THR A 77 -21.10 18.69 -24.98
C THR A 77 -20.63 17.74 -26.08
N SER A 78 -19.32 17.65 -26.33
CA SER A 78 -18.74 16.78 -27.36
C SER A 78 -17.30 16.40 -27.00
N VAL A 79 -16.95 15.14 -27.28
CA VAL A 79 -15.59 14.59 -27.12
C VAL A 79 -14.56 15.43 -27.88
N LYS A 80 -14.89 15.94 -29.07
CA LYS A 80 -13.98 16.80 -29.88
C LYS A 80 -13.66 18.13 -29.18
N LYS A 81 -14.57 18.64 -28.34
CA LYS A 81 -14.33 19.88 -27.56
C LYS A 81 -13.48 19.58 -26.33
N LEU A 82 -13.72 18.46 -25.65
CA LEU A 82 -12.90 17.99 -24.52
C LEU A 82 -11.45 17.74 -24.96
N MET A 83 -11.24 16.95 -26.01
CA MET A 83 -9.91 16.59 -26.49
C MET A 83 -9.08 17.80 -26.93
N ARG A 84 -9.71 18.83 -27.53
CA ARG A 84 -9.03 20.08 -27.89
C ARG A 84 -8.56 20.91 -26.70
N ASP A 85 -9.20 20.75 -25.54
CA ASP A 85 -8.87 21.51 -24.34
C ASP A 85 -7.80 20.81 -23.50
N VAL A 86 -7.83 19.46 -23.46
CA VAL A 86 -6.89 18.63 -22.69
C VAL A 86 -5.55 18.42 -23.41
N LEU A 87 -5.54 18.34 -24.74
CA LEU A 87 -4.35 18.02 -25.54
C LEU A 87 -3.61 19.27 -26.06
N LYS A 88 -3.77 20.41 -25.41
CA LYS A 88 -2.93 21.59 -25.67
C LYS A 88 -1.55 21.42 -25.07
#